data_AF-A0AAE5MHF8-F1
#
_entry.id   AF-A0AAE5MHF8-F1
#
_cell.length_a   1.000
_cell.length_b   1.000
_cell.length_c   1.000
_cell.angle_alpha   90.00
_cell.angle_beta   90.00
_cell.angle_gamma   90.00
#
_symmetry.space_group_name_H-M   'P 1'
#
loop_
_entity.id
_entity.type
_entity.pdbx_description
1 polymer ?
#
loop_
_entity_poly.entity_id
_entity_poly.type
_entity_poly.pdbx_seq_one_letter_code
_entity_poly.pdbx_strand_id
1 'polypeptide(L)'
;MSAEAEARYAAAEFRQTHHLGTQPLGDLVALIEQTTGNDVAILDVGADEHGFTMRDQARGAVFIAVARTKNPMRQRSSLAHELAHVVFEDWADDPHTSADERPHHEVRADAFARHLLVPVEGVKEVIGEHPASLEELSRIVQLFEVSPPIAAIAMEQAGCIDAGVKSDWMSMNTAHLAARYGWGDQYEALRAQSDRRRAPQKLLKKAIDGYMEHLVSAETLATLRGVDVDEVVRGLSEEGITPRACEVEWAAADDLPAVEVDFSDWEDDAEDEDLGE
;
A
#
# COMPACT_ATOMS: atom_id res chain seq x y z
N MET A 1 -10.50 -13.57 -26.40
CA MET A 1 -10.97 -14.42 -25.28
C MET A 1 -11.90 -13.53 -24.45
N SER A 2 -12.75 -14.01 -23.53
CA SER A 2 -13.52 -13.08 -22.70
C SER A 2 -12.62 -12.48 -21.61
N ALA A 3 -12.87 -11.25 -21.17
CA ALA A 3 -12.15 -10.62 -20.05
C ALA A 3 -12.07 -11.54 -18.83
N GLU A 4 -13.16 -12.24 -18.51
CA GLU A 4 -13.26 -13.21 -17.42
C GLU A 4 -12.31 -14.42 -17.61
N ALA A 5 -12.17 -14.94 -18.82
CA ALA A 5 -11.30 -16.08 -19.10
C ALA A 5 -9.82 -15.67 -19.13
N GLU A 6 -9.50 -14.49 -19.69
CA GLU A 6 -8.15 -13.92 -19.67
C GLU A 6 -7.68 -13.68 -18.22
N ALA A 7 -8.55 -13.03 -17.44
CA ALA A 7 -8.31 -12.76 -16.02
C ALA A 7 -8.08 -14.02 -15.20
N ARG A 8 -8.92 -15.05 -15.39
CA ARG A 8 -8.80 -16.33 -14.68
C ARG A 8 -7.49 -17.03 -15.01
N TYR A 9 -7.12 -17.05 -16.29
CA TYR A 9 -5.86 -17.64 -16.74
C TYR A 9 -4.67 -16.92 -16.12
N ALA A 10 -4.61 -15.60 -16.23
CA ALA A 10 -3.51 -14.80 -15.69
C ALA A 10 -3.42 -14.90 -14.16
N ALA A 11 -4.54 -14.91 -13.44
CA ALA A 11 -4.55 -15.09 -11.99
C ALA A 11 -4.02 -16.49 -11.58
N ALA A 12 -4.43 -17.54 -12.30
CA ALA A 12 -3.92 -18.89 -12.06
C ALA A 12 -2.43 -19.01 -12.36
N GLU A 13 -1.97 -18.42 -13.48
CA GLU A 13 -0.56 -18.37 -13.86
C GLU A 13 0.28 -17.59 -12.84
N PHE A 14 -0.22 -16.45 -12.36
CA PHE A 14 0.44 -15.66 -11.31
C PHE A 14 0.58 -16.48 -10.02
N ARG A 15 -0.50 -17.14 -9.57
CA ARG A 15 -0.46 -18.01 -8.38
C ARG A 15 0.49 -19.19 -8.56
N GLN A 16 0.54 -19.78 -9.75
CA GLN A 16 1.45 -20.90 -10.06
C GLN A 16 2.92 -20.45 -10.06
N THR A 17 3.22 -19.37 -10.76
CA THR A 17 4.58 -18.81 -10.92
C THR A 17 5.18 -18.40 -9.59
N HIS A 18 4.36 -17.85 -8.69
CA HIS A 18 4.79 -17.42 -7.36
C HIS A 18 4.51 -18.44 -6.24
N HIS A 19 4.14 -19.69 -6.60
CA HIS A 19 3.89 -20.79 -5.65
C HIS A 19 2.89 -20.46 -4.53
N LEU A 20 1.84 -19.71 -4.85
CA LEU A 20 0.84 -19.24 -3.89
C LEU A 20 -0.24 -20.29 -3.56
N GLY A 21 -0.24 -21.42 -4.28
CA GLY A 21 -1.22 -22.51 -4.09
C GLY A 21 -2.66 -22.02 -4.22
N THR A 22 -3.56 -22.56 -3.40
CA THR A 22 -5.01 -22.21 -3.34
C THR A 22 -5.41 -21.46 -2.07
N GLN A 23 -4.45 -21.29 -1.13
CA GLN A 23 -4.67 -20.71 0.18
C GLN A 23 -4.79 -19.17 0.13
N PRO A 24 -5.37 -18.53 1.17
CA PRO A 24 -5.44 -17.08 1.26
C PRO A 24 -4.08 -16.41 1.13
N LEU A 25 -4.06 -15.26 0.45
CA LEU A 25 -2.87 -14.43 0.38
C LEU A 25 -2.73 -13.59 1.65
N GLY A 26 -1.54 -13.50 2.22
CA GLY A 26 -1.27 -12.67 3.39
C GLY A 26 -1.21 -11.17 3.05
N ASP A 27 -0.14 -10.51 3.48
CA ASP A 27 0.12 -9.10 3.18
C ASP A 27 0.31 -8.88 1.67
N LEU A 28 -0.74 -8.39 1.02
CA LEU A 28 -0.77 -8.22 -0.43
C LEU A 28 0.20 -7.12 -0.91
N VAL A 29 0.46 -6.10 -0.09
CA VAL A 29 1.46 -5.06 -0.40
C VAL A 29 2.84 -5.71 -0.48
N ALA A 30 3.24 -6.45 0.56
CA ALA A 30 4.53 -7.14 0.58
C ALA A 30 4.64 -8.19 -0.54
N LEU A 31 3.55 -8.92 -0.80
CA LEU A 31 3.52 -9.90 -1.88
C LEU A 31 3.78 -9.27 -3.24
N ILE A 32 3.11 -8.15 -3.56
CA ILE A 32 3.31 -7.44 -4.82
C ILE A 32 4.75 -6.93 -4.93
N GLU A 33 5.28 -6.27 -3.89
CA GLU A 33 6.65 -5.74 -3.89
C GLU A 33 7.71 -6.83 -4.10
N GLN A 34 7.50 -8.02 -3.52
CA GLN A 34 8.43 -9.15 -3.61
C GLN A 34 8.35 -9.89 -4.94
N THR A 35 7.15 -10.05 -5.49
CA THR A 35 6.91 -10.84 -6.71
C THR A 35 7.17 -10.04 -7.98
N THR A 36 6.80 -8.75 -7.99
CA THR A 36 6.92 -7.88 -9.18
C THR A 36 8.14 -6.96 -9.11
N GLY A 37 8.64 -6.68 -7.90
CA GLY A 37 9.69 -5.70 -7.69
C GLY A 37 9.22 -4.24 -7.65
N ASN A 38 7.95 -3.98 -7.94
CA ASN A 38 7.35 -2.65 -8.00
C ASN A 38 7.10 -2.07 -6.61
N ASP A 39 7.16 -0.74 -6.49
CA ASP A 39 6.93 -0.05 -5.24
C ASP A 39 5.41 0.11 -5.00
N VAL A 40 4.95 -0.21 -3.79
CA VAL A 40 3.53 -0.15 -3.44
C VAL A 40 3.32 0.74 -2.23
N ALA A 41 2.41 1.72 -2.34
CA ALA A 41 2.11 2.67 -1.29
C ALA A 41 0.62 2.68 -0.91
N ILE A 42 0.34 2.84 0.38
CA ILE A 42 -0.99 3.18 0.89
C ILE A 42 -0.99 4.66 1.29
N LEU A 43 -1.80 5.46 0.61
CA LEU A 43 -1.76 6.93 0.68
C LEU A 43 -3.04 7.51 1.28
N ASP A 44 -2.93 8.75 1.74
CA ASP A 44 -4.08 9.57 2.13
C ASP A 44 -4.55 10.35 0.90
N VAL A 45 -5.48 9.76 0.16
CA VAL A 45 -6.11 10.34 -1.03
C VAL A 45 -7.62 10.35 -0.84
N GLY A 46 -8.32 11.24 -1.54
CA GLY A 46 -9.77 11.38 -1.44
C GLY A 46 -10.51 10.06 -1.69
N ALA A 47 -11.67 9.86 -1.05
CA ALA A 47 -12.39 8.58 -1.06
C ALA A 47 -12.78 8.05 -2.46
N ASP A 48 -12.83 8.95 -3.45
CA ASP A 48 -13.21 8.66 -4.84
C ASP A 48 -12.05 8.13 -5.70
N GLU A 49 -10.80 8.14 -5.19
CA GLU A 49 -9.64 7.53 -5.85
C GLU A 49 -9.46 6.09 -5.35
N HIS A 50 -9.80 5.11 -6.20
CA HIS A 50 -9.81 3.68 -5.85
C HIS A 50 -8.41 3.05 -5.77
N GLY A 51 -7.46 3.63 -6.49
CA GLY A 51 -6.10 3.17 -6.70
C GLY A 51 -5.58 3.78 -8.02
N PHE A 52 -4.26 3.83 -8.20
CA PHE A 52 -3.67 4.07 -9.50
C PHE A 52 -2.34 3.36 -9.64
N THR A 53 -2.05 2.93 -10.87
CA THR A 53 -0.77 2.38 -11.28
C THR A 53 -0.12 3.33 -12.26
N MET A 54 1.14 3.71 -11.98
CA MET A 54 1.90 4.63 -12.82
C MET A 54 3.27 4.06 -13.14
N ARG A 55 3.72 4.24 -14.38
CA ARG A 55 5.06 3.87 -14.83
C ARG A 55 5.90 5.11 -15.06
N ASP A 56 7.00 5.23 -14.33
CA ASP A 56 8.06 6.19 -14.63
C ASP A 56 8.86 5.66 -15.84
N GLN A 57 8.57 6.21 -17.03
CA GLN A 57 9.23 5.81 -18.27
C GLN A 57 10.74 6.08 -18.26
N ALA A 58 11.21 7.12 -17.56
CA ALA A 58 12.62 7.48 -17.52
C ALA A 58 13.44 6.51 -16.66
N ARG A 59 12.83 5.94 -15.61
CA ARG A 59 13.49 5.00 -14.69
C ARG A 59 13.09 3.55 -14.89
N GLY A 60 12.07 3.29 -15.72
CA GLY A 60 11.48 1.97 -15.89
C GLY A 60 10.80 1.43 -14.63
N ALA A 61 10.48 2.31 -13.67
CA ALA A 61 9.90 1.92 -12.39
C ALA A 61 8.38 1.99 -12.44
N VAL A 62 7.70 1.03 -11.81
CA VAL A 62 6.24 1.02 -11.68
C VAL A 62 5.88 1.25 -10.22
N PHE A 63 4.93 2.16 -10.01
CA PHE A 63 4.40 2.52 -8.70
C PHE A 63 2.92 2.17 -8.66
N ILE A 64 2.52 1.46 -7.60
CA ILE A 64 1.12 1.19 -7.28
C ILE A 64 0.76 1.99 -6.04
N ALA A 65 -0.29 2.80 -6.13
CA ALA A 65 -0.80 3.56 -5.00
C ALA A 65 -2.27 3.20 -4.78
N VAL A 66 -2.62 2.88 -3.54
CA VAL A 66 -4.01 2.63 -3.14
C VAL A 66 -4.36 3.50 -1.94
N ALA A 67 -5.60 4.00 -1.88
CA ALA A 67 -6.07 4.79 -0.76
C ALA A 67 -6.12 3.97 0.55
N ARG A 68 -5.74 4.60 1.66
CA ARG A 68 -6.16 4.11 2.99
C ARG A 68 -7.68 4.12 3.08
N THR A 69 -8.27 3.14 3.76
CA THR A 69 -9.72 3.09 3.90
C THR A 69 -10.14 2.28 5.11
N LYS A 70 -11.32 2.58 5.65
CA LYS A 70 -11.96 1.77 6.70
C LYS A 70 -12.68 0.52 6.16
N ASN A 71 -12.51 0.22 4.87
CA ASN A 71 -13.12 -0.91 4.15
C ASN A 71 -12.00 -1.87 3.68
N PRO A 72 -11.49 -2.76 4.56
CA PRO A 72 -10.30 -3.57 4.26
C PRO A 72 -10.44 -4.43 3.00
N MET A 73 -11.61 -5.04 2.79
CA MET A 73 -11.87 -5.89 1.63
C MET A 73 -11.85 -5.09 0.33
N ARG A 74 -12.27 -3.82 0.35
CA ARG A 74 -12.17 -2.92 -0.81
C ARG A 74 -10.71 -2.59 -1.11
N GLN A 75 -9.91 -2.26 -0.09
CA GLN A 75 -8.49 -1.99 -0.29
C GLN A 75 -7.76 -3.19 -0.90
N ARG A 76 -8.05 -4.38 -0.38
CA ARG A 76 -7.43 -5.62 -0.84
C ARG A 76 -7.81 -5.94 -2.29
N SER A 77 -9.07 -5.74 -2.67
CA SER A 77 -9.48 -5.85 -4.09
C SER A 77 -8.86 -4.77 -4.96
N SER A 78 -8.73 -3.52 -4.48
CA SER A 78 -8.05 -2.45 -5.22
C SER A 78 -6.58 -2.81 -5.48
N LEU A 79 -5.85 -3.27 -4.47
CA LEU A 79 -4.45 -3.70 -4.64
C LEU A 79 -4.32 -4.83 -5.68
N ALA A 80 -5.22 -5.80 -5.65
CA ALA A 80 -5.22 -6.90 -6.62
C ALA A 80 -5.64 -6.43 -8.03
N HIS A 81 -6.51 -5.43 -8.13
CA HIS A 81 -6.90 -4.78 -9.38
C HIS A 81 -5.73 -4.02 -9.99
N GLU A 82 -5.02 -3.21 -9.21
CA GLU A 82 -3.81 -2.50 -9.67
C GLU A 82 -2.70 -3.47 -10.10
N LEU A 83 -2.52 -4.57 -9.37
CA LEU A 83 -1.62 -5.65 -9.79
C LEU A 83 -2.03 -6.22 -11.16
N ALA A 84 -3.32 -6.31 -11.48
CA ALA A 84 -3.78 -6.76 -12.78
C ALA A 84 -3.26 -5.84 -13.90
N HIS A 85 -3.35 -4.52 -13.73
CA HIS A 85 -2.81 -3.57 -14.72
C HIS A 85 -1.32 -3.75 -14.94
N VAL A 86 -0.56 -4.04 -13.88
CA VAL A 86 0.86 -4.39 -14.01
C VAL A 86 1.06 -5.69 -14.79
N VAL A 87 0.32 -6.75 -14.46
CA VAL A 87 0.44 -8.07 -15.10
C VAL A 87 0.08 -8.01 -16.58
N PHE A 88 -0.93 -7.22 -16.94
CA PHE A 88 -1.38 -7.06 -18.33
C PHE A 88 -0.66 -5.94 -19.08
N GLU A 89 0.22 -5.18 -18.42
CA GLU A 89 0.85 -3.97 -18.95
C GLU A 89 -0.17 -2.95 -19.49
N ASP A 90 -1.32 -2.86 -18.83
CA ASP A 90 -2.40 -1.92 -19.14
C ASP A 90 -2.04 -0.54 -18.56
N TRP A 91 -1.07 0.14 -19.18
CA TRP A 91 -0.73 1.52 -18.83
C TRP A 91 -1.86 2.45 -19.32
N ALA A 92 -2.22 3.45 -18.51
CA ALA A 92 -3.31 4.40 -18.77
C ALA A 92 -3.01 5.39 -19.93
N ASP A 93 -2.55 4.90 -21.08
CA ASP A 93 -2.11 5.68 -22.24
C ASP A 93 -3.19 5.88 -23.31
N ASP A 94 -4.42 5.37 -23.14
CA ASP A 94 -5.51 5.61 -24.11
C ASP A 94 -6.84 6.01 -23.45
N PRO A 95 -7.18 7.32 -23.39
CA PRO A 95 -8.46 7.80 -22.87
C PRO A 95 -9.63 7.62 -23.85
N HIS A 96 -9.46 6.93 -24.99
CA HIS A 96 -10.52 6.80 -25.99
C HIS A 96 -11.31 5.50 -25.83
N THR A 97 -12.14 5.42 -24.78
CA THR A 97 -13.23 4.42 -24.75
C THR A 97 -14.58 5.12 -24.67
N SER A 98 -15.47 4.74 -25.58
CA SER A 98 -16.85 5.22 -25.72
C SER A 98 -17.64 5.20 -24.41
N ALA A 99 -18.45 6.25 -24.20
CA ALA A 99 -19.02 6.66 -22.91
C ALA A 99 -20.07 5.73 -22.25
N ASP A 100 -20.41 4.58 -22.82
CA ASP A 100 -21.52 3.74 -22.32
C ASP A 100 -21.12 2.32 -21.84
N GLU A 101 -19.89 1.86 -22.10
CA GLU A 101 -19.43 0.53 -21.67
C GLU A 101 -18.13 0.61 -20.86
N ARG A 102 -18.07 -0.13 -19.74
CA ARG A 102 -16.82 -0.23 -18.98
C ARG A 102 -15.72 -0.80 -19.87
N PRO A 103 -14.52 -0.19 -19.90
CA PRO A 103 -13.43 -0.67 -20.73
C PRO A 103 -13.07 -2.15 -20.46
N HIS A 104 -12.64 -2.87 -21.49
CA HIS A 104 -12.29 -4.29 -21.36
C HIS A 104 -11.20 -4.55 -20.31
N HIS A 105 -10.20 -3.66 -20.22
CA HIS A 105 -9.12 -3.77 -19.23
C HIS A 105 -9.63 -3.66 -17.78
N GLU A 106 -10.58 -2.76 -17.52
CA GLU A 106 -11.23 -2.60 -16.21
C GLU A 106 -12.00 -3.86 -15.78
N VAL A 107 -12.79 -4.42 -16.70
CA VAL A 107 -13.54 -5.65 -16.45
C VAL A 107 -12.59 -6.84 -16.22
N ARG A 108 -11.49 -6.89 -16.95
CA ARG A 108 -10.44 -7.91 -16.80
C ARG A 108 -9.70 -7.75 -15.48
N ALA A 109 -9.37 -6.54 -15.05
CA ALA A 109 -8.71 -6.26 -13.79
C ALA A 109 -9.57 -6.65 -12.57
N ASP A 110 -10.86 -6.32 -12.59
CA ASP A 110 -11.81 -6.77 -11.57
C ASP A 110 -11.91 -8.30 -11.50
N ALA A 111 -12.00 -8.96 -12.66
CA ALA A 111 -12.04 -10.42 -12.72
C ALA A 111 -10.73 -11.04 -12.21
N PHE A 112 -9.58 -10.45 -12.54
CA PHE A 112 -8.26 -10.93 -12.10
C PHE A 112 -8.16 -10.84 -10.59
N ALA A 113 -8.56 -9.70 -10.01
CA ALA A 113 -8.58 -9.50 -8.56
C ALA A 113 -9.40 -10.58 -7.85
N ARG A 114 -10.59 -10.93 -8.38
CA ARG A 114 -11.41 -12.01 -7.81
C ARG A 114 -10.70 -13.37 -7.85
N HIS A 115 -10.22 -13.78 -9.03
CA HIS A 115 -9.57 -15.08 -9.21
C HIS A 115 -8.25 -15.21 -8.45
N LEU A 116 -7.50 -14.10 -8.32
CA LEU A 116 -6.27 -14.06 -7.55
C LEU A 116 -6.55 -14.21 -6.06
N LEU A 117 -7.50 -13.45 -5.53
CA LEU A 117 -7.78 -13.39 -4.09
C LEU A 117 -8.52 -14.64 -3.58
N VAL A 118 -9.45 -15.18 -4.37
CA VAL A 118 -10.28 -16.33 -4.00
C VAL A 118 -10.37 -17.31 -5.18
N PRO A 119 -9.38 -18.22 -5.35
CA PRO A 119 -9.43 -19.21 -6.40
C PRO A 119 -10.57 -20.21 -6.17
N VAL A 120 -11.21 -20.65 -7.25
CA VAL A 120 -12.34 -21.60 -7.22
C VAL A 120 -11.97 -22.90 -6.50
N GLU A 121 -10.74 -23.39 -6.72
CA GLU A 121 -10.19 -24.57 -6.06
C GLU A 121 -10.08 -24.37 -4.55
N GLY A 122 -9.66 -23.19 -4.09
CA GLY A 122 -9.58 -22.86 -2.66
C GLY A 122 -10.96 -22.81 -2.00
N VAL A 123 -11.98 -22.33 -2.71
CA VAL A 123 -13.37 -22.37 -2.23
C VAL A 123 -13.83 -23.82 -2.03
N LYS A 124 -13.58 -24.69 -3.02
CA LYS A 124 -13.94 -26.11 -2.95
C LYS A 124 -13.23 -26.84 -1.82
N GLU A 125 -11.96 -26.54 -1.57
CA GLU A 125 -11.19 -27.11 -0.44
C GLU A 125 -11.79 -26.74 0.91
N VAL A 126 -12.33 -25.53 1.05
CA VAL A 126 -12.89 -25.03 2.31
C VAL A 126 -14.32 -25.54 2.57
N ILE A 127 -15.16 -25.57 1.52
CA ILE A 127 -16.59 -25.91 1.64
C ILE A 127 -16.83 -27.42 1.46
N GLY A 128 -16.06 -28.09 0.60
CA GLY A 128 -16.34 -29.47 0.18
C GLY A 128 -17.52 -29.57 -0.81
N GLU A 129 -18.18 -30.72 -0.85
CA GLU A 129 -19.21 -31.06 -1.85
C GLU A 129 -20.66 -30.73 -1.43
N HIS A 130 -20.87 -29.94 -0.38
CA HIS A 130 -22.20 -29.63 0.15
C HIS A 130 -22.70 -28.25 -0.30
N PRO A 131 -24.03 -28.05 -0.42
CA PRO A 131 -24.60 -26.72 -0.62
C PRO A 131 -24.18 -25.77 0.50
N ALA A 132 -23.64 -24.61 0.14
CA ALA A 132 -23.13 -23.66 1.11
C ALA A 132 -24.28 -22.88 1.78
N SER A 133 -24.17 -22.66 3.10
CA SER A 133 -25.03 -21.77 3.86
C SER A 133 -24.38 -20.40 4.07
N LEU A 134 -25.08 -19.52 4.78
CA LEU A 134 -24.58 -18.21 5.15
C LEU A 134 -23.33 -18.29 6.06
N GLU A 135 -23.19 -19.37 6.82
CA GLU A 135 -21.99 -19.61 7.65
C GLU A 135 -20.75 -19.87 6.78
N GLU A 136 -20.90 -20.67 5.71
CA GLU A 136 -19.84 -20.90 4.74
C GLU A 136 -19.48 -19.62 3.96
N LEU A 137 -20.46 -18.77 3.61
CA LEU A 137 -20.15 -17.44 3.05
C LEU A 137 -19.27 -16.64 4.01
N SER A 138 -19.67 -16.56 5.29
CA SER A 138 -18.90 -15.85 6.32
C SER A 138 -17.49 -16.42 6.45
N ARG A 139 -17.35 -17.75 6.41
CA ARG A 139 -16.06 -18.45 6.46
C ARG A 139 -15.16 -18.09 5.27
N ILE A 140 -15.68 -18.05 4.04
CA ILE A 140 -14.92 -17.65 2.86
C ILE A 140 -14.51 -16.18 2.93
N VAL A 141 -15.45 -15.30 3.28
CA VAL A 141 -15.20 -13.86 3.47
C VAL A 141 -14.11 -13.61 4.50
N GLN A 142 -14.17 -14.31 5.64
CA GLN A 142 -13.20 -14.19 6.72
C GLN A 142 -11.83 -14.76 6.33
N LEU A 143 -11.80 -15.94 5.70
CA LEU A 143 -10.56 -16.66 5.41
C LEU A 143 -9.77 -16.01 4.26
N PHE A 144 -10.44 -15.63 3.18
CA PHE A 144 -9.78 -15.01 2.01
C PHE A 144 -9.71 -13.47 2.10
N GLU A 145 -10.35 -12.90 3.13
CA GLU A 145 -10.44 -11.46 3.38
C GLU A 145 -11.04 -10.69 2.19
N VAL A 146 -12.06 -11.26 1.55
CA VAL A 146 -12.75 -10.68 0.39
C VAL A 146 -14.15 -10.20 0.76
N SER A 147 -14.74 -9.33 -0.05
CA SER A 147 -16.11 -8.87 0.19
C SER A 147 -17.15 -9.96 -0.09
N PRO A 148 -18.35 -9.91 0.52
CA PRO A 148 -19.43 -10.85 0.23
C PRO A 148 -19.77 -10.98 -1.27
N PRO A 149 -19.78 -9.90 -2.08
CA PRO A 149 -19.93 -10.04 -3.53
C PRO A 149 -18.86 -10.90 -4.19
N ILE A 150 -17.58 -10.69 -3.85
CA ILE A 150 -16.47 -11.45 -4.44
C ILE A 150 -16.56 -12.92 -4.02
N ALA A 151 -16.83 -13.19 -2.74
CA ALA A 151 -17.03 -14.55 -2.24
C ALA A 151 -18.22 -15.26 -2.92
N ALA A 152 -19.38 -14.59 -3.03
CA ALA A 152 -20.57 -15.16 -3.65
C ALA A 152 -20.35 -15.52 -5.12
N ILE A 153 -19.63 -14.70 -5.87
CA ILE A 153 -19.26 -15.01 -7.26
C ILE A 153 -18.35 -16.25 -7.31
N ALA A 154 -17.32 -16.32 -6.48
CA ALA A 154 -16.41 -17.47 -6.47
C ALA A 154 -17.12 -18.77 -6.01
N MET A 155 -18.04 -18.67 -5.05
CA MET A 155 -18.85 -19.80 -4.57
C MET A 155 -19.84 -20.30 -5.63
N GLU A 156 -20.45 -19.42 -6.42
CA GLU A 156 -21.26 -19.84 -7.57
C GLU A 156 -20.40 -20.54 -8.62
N GLN A 157 -19.24 -19.97 -8.96
CA GLN A 157 -18.31 -20.57 -9.93
C GLN A 157 -17.76 -21.92 -9.46
N ALA A 158 -17.64 -22.11 -8.14
CA ALA A 158 -17.30 -23.39 -7.53
C ALA A 158 -18.44 -24.42 -7.56
N GLY A 159 -19.67 -23.99 -7.84
CA GLY A 159 -20.88 -24.82 -7.82
C GLY A 159 -21.46 -25.05 -6.43
N CYS A 160 -21.06 -24.23 -5.44
CA CYS A 160 -21.51 -24.35 -4.05
C CYS A 160 -22.88 -23.70 -3.80
N ILE A 161 -23.27 -22.76 -4.67
CA ILE A 161 -24.55 -22.02 -4.62
C ILE A 161 -25.11 -21.79 -6.03
N ASP A 162 -26.39 -21.47 -6.11
CA ASP A 162 -27.05 -21.04 -7.34
C ASP A 162 -27.04 -19.51 -7.55
N ALA A 163 -27.51 -19.07 -8.72
CA ALA A 163 -27.55 -17.66 -9.09
C ALA A 163 -28.50 -16.81 -8.22
N GLY A 164 -29.55 -17.41 -7.66
CA GLY A 164 -30.49 -16.72 -6.76
C GLY A 164 -29.82 -16.41 -5.43
N VAL A 165 -29.22 -17.42 -4.81
CA VAL A 165 -28.45 -17.26 -3.57
C VAL A 165 -27.29 -16.29 -3.74
N LYS A 166 -26.57 -16.34 -4.89
CA LYS A 166 -25.52 -15.37 -5.22
C LYS A 166 -26.06 -13.94 -5.18
N SER A 167 -27.19 -13.68 -5.84
CA SER A 167 -27.79 -12.34 -5.89
C SER A 167 -28.12 -11.81 -4.50
N ASP A 168 -28.68 -12.65 -3.63
CA ASP A 168 -28.99 -12.27 -2.25
C ASP A 168 -27.72 -11.92 -1.47
N TRP A 169 -26.68 -12.76 -1.59
CA TRP A 169 -25.44 -12.60 -0.84
C TRP A 169 -24.57 -11.44 -1.31
N MET A 170 -24.66 -11.04 -2.58
CA MET A 170 -24.00 -9.84 -3.09
C MET A 170 -24.47 -8.55 -2.41
N SER A 171 -25.64 -8.53 -1.78
CA SER A 171 -26.14 -7.36 -1.04
C SER A 171 -25.64 -7.29 0.41
N MET A 172 -24.91 -8.30 0.88
CA MET A 172 -24.52 -8.41 2.28
C MET A 172 -23.32 -7.53 2.64
N ASN A 173 -23.26 -7.16 3.92
CA ASN A 173 -22.19 -6.36 4.49
C ASN A 173 -21.23 -7.24 5.30
N THR A 174 -19.93 -7.10 5.04
CA THR A 174 -18.86 -7.78 5.78
C THR A 174 -18.96 -7.58 7.30
N ALA A 175 -19.24 -6.36 7.75
CA ALA A 175 -19.39 -6.05 9.18
C ALA A 175 -20.55 -6.83 9.83
N HIS A 176 -21.63 -7.04 9.08
CA HIS A 176 -22.75 -7.85 9.55
C HIS A 176 -22.35 -9.32 9.72
N LEU A 177 -21.64 -9.89 8.75
CA LEU A 177 -21.13 -11.27 8.85
C LEU A 177 -20.15 -11.41 10.02
N ALA A 178 -19.23 -10.46 10.19
CA ALA A 178 -18.26 -10.44 11.28
C ALA A 178 -18.94 -10.41 12.66
N ALA A 179 -19.95 -9.56 12.83
CA ALA A 179 -20.71 -9.49 14.08
C ALA A 179 -21.53 -10.77 14.32
N ARG A 180 -22.19 -11.30 13.30
CA ARG A 180 -23.06 -12.48 13.40
C ARG A 180 -22.28 -13.76 13.72
N TYR A 181 -21.10 -13.92 13.12
CA TYR A 181 -20.31 -15.16 13.19
C TYR A 181 -19.08 -15.04 14.10
N GLY A 182 -18.99 -13.98 14.91
CA GLY A 182 -18.03 -13.91 16.02
C GLY A 182 -16.59 -13.55 15.64
N TRP A 183 -16.37 -12.89 14.51
CA TRP A 183 -15.04 -12.44 14.07
C TRP A 183 -14.92 -10.91 13.96
N GLY A 184 -15.75 -10.18 14.72
CA GLY A 184 -15.75 -8.72 14.80
C GLY A 184 -14.38 -8.11 15.16
N ASP A 185 -13.65 -8.70 16.11
CA ASP A 185 -12.34 -8.21 16.53
C ASP A 185 -11.30 -8.32 15.41
N GLN A 186 -11.32 -9.42 14.64
CA GLN A 186 -10.49 -9.58 13.45
C GLN A 186 -10.85 -8.52 12.40
N TYR A 187 -12.15 -8.29 12.17
CA TYR A 187 -12.59 -7.27 11.22
C TYR A 187 -12.11 -5.87 11.62
N GLU A 188 -12.20 -5.50 12.91
CA GLU A 188 -11.72 -4.20 13.37
C GLU A 188 -10.19 -4.06 13.26
N ALA A 189 -9.43 -5.14 13.50
CA ALA A 189 -7.99 -5.15 13.25
C ALA A 189 -7.66 -4.92 11.76
N LEU A 190 -8.39 -5.57 10.84
CA LEU A 190 -8.24 -5.35 9.40
C LEU A 190 -8.60 -3.92 9.00
N ARG A 191 -9.65 -3.33 9.60
CA ARG A 191 -10.03 -1.92 9.37
C ARG A 191 -8.93 -0.98 9.84
N ALA A 192 -8.40 -1.19 11.03
CA ALA A 192 -7.31 -0.38 11.57
C ALA A 192 -6.02 -0.50 10.73
N GLN A 193 -5.75 -1.67 10.15
CA GLN A 193 -4.60 -1.87 9.26
C GLN A 193 -4.79 -1.20 7.90
N SER A 194 -5.95 -1.37 7.28
CA SER A 194 -6.26 -0.77 5.96
C SER A 194 -6.41 0.75 6.02
N ASP A 195 -6.75 1.29 7.17
CA ASP A 195 -6.83 2.72 7.43
C ASP A 195 -5.49 3.31 7.93
N ARG A 196 -4.34 2.73 7.55
CA ARG A 196 -3.00 3.27 7.84
C ARG A 196 -2.25 3.54 6.55
N ARG A 197 -1.48 4.63 6.55
CA ARG A 197 -0.51 4.90 5.48
C ARG A 197 0.58 3.84 5.51
N ARG A 198 1.13 3.54 4.33
CA ARG A 198 2.25 2.61 4.17
C ARG A 198 3.12 3.09 3.04
N ALA A 199 4.39 3.34 3.33
CA ALA A 199 5.39 3.64 2.33
C ALA A 199 5.90 2.35 1.67
N PRO A 200 6.39 2.42 0.41
CA PRO A 200 7.07 1.29 -0.22
C PRO A 200 8.28 0.86 0.62
N GLN A 201 8.42 -0.44 0.86
CA GLN A 201 9.40 -0.97 1.82
C GLN A 201 10.84 -0.64 1.37
N LYS A 202 11.12 -0.78 0.07
CA LYS A 202 12.45 -0.51 -0.51
C LYS A 202 12.82 0.96 -0.37
N LEU A 203 11.88 1.86 -0.64
CA LEU A 203 12.09 3.30 -0.49
C LEU A 203 12.33 3.68 0.97
N LEU A 204 11.51 3.16 1.89
CA LEU A 204 11.67 3.41 3.31
C LEU A 204 13.00 2.86 3.85
N LYS A 205 13.41 1.66 3.44
CA LYS A 205 14.72 1.11 3.81
C LYS A 205 15.86 2.03 3.37
N LYS A 206 15.87 2.48 2.11
CA LYS A 206 16.90 3.40 1.59
C LYS A 206 16.92 4.73 2.34
N ALA A 207 15.74 5.25 2.70
CA ALA A 207 15.64 6.48 3.48
C ALA A 207 16.20 6.30 4.90
N ILE A 208 15.96 5.15 5.54
CA ILE A 208 16.54 4.82 6.85
C ILE A 208 18.07 4.67 6.74
N ASP A 209 18.57 3.96 5.71
CA ASP A 209 20.01 3.86 5.46
C ASP A 209 20.62 5.27 5.29
N GLY A 210 19.97 6.15 4.52
CA GLY A 210 20.41 7.54 4.35
C GLY A 210 20.34 8.37 5.64
N TYR A 211 19.35 8.13 6.48
CA TYR A 211 19.24 8.78 7.79
C TYR A 211 20.39 8.39 8.72
N MET A 212 20.79 7.11 8.72
CA MET A 212 21.94 6.65 9.49
C MET A 212 23.25 7.32 9.07
N GLU A 213 23.35 7.75 7.82
CA GLU A 213 24.52 8.40 7.21
C GLU A 213 24.40 9.94 7.13
N HIS A 214 23.39 10.55 7.75
CA HIS A 214 23.09 12.00 7.67
C HIS A 214 22.77 12.52 6.25
N LEU A 215 22.46 11.65 5.30
CA LEU A 215 22.06 12.02 3.94
C LEU A 215 20.57 12.38 3.83
N VAL A 216 19.76 11.88 4.77
CA VAL A 216 18.32 12.08 4.81
C VAL A 216 17.92 12.52 6.21
N SER A 217 17.06 13.52 6.31
CA SER A 217 16.63 14.04 7.60
C SER A 217 15.53 13.18 8.24
N ALA A 218 15.35 13.29 9.56
CA ALA A 218 14.27 12.61 10.27
C ALA A 218 12.87 13.07 9.77
N GLU A 219 12.74 14.34 9.37
CA GLU A 219 11.51 14.91 8.80
C GLU A 219 11.13 14.24 7.48
N THR A 220 12.13 13.85 6.67
CA THR A 220 11.88 13.10 5.43
C THR A 220 11.31 11.72 5.73
N LEU A 221 11.83 11.03 6.74
CA LEU A 221 11.28 9.76 7.21
C LEU A 221 9.87 9.90 7.77
N ALA A 222 9.62 10.95 8.55
CA ALA A 222 8.32 11.29 9.11
C ALA A 222 7.28 11.53 7.99
N THR A 223 7.66 12.29 6.96
CA THR A 223 6.82 12.55 5.79
C THR A 223 6.48 11.27 5.02
N LEU A 224 7.49 10.41 4.81
CA LEU A 224 7.34 9.15 4.10
C LEU A 224 6.41 8.19 4.86
N ARG A 225 6.56 8.09 6.18
CA ARG A 225 5.74 7.24 7.06
C ARG A 225 4.37 7.84 7.39
N GLY A 226 4.21 9.15 7.31
CA GLY A 226 3.01 9.86 7.73
C GLY A 226 2.80 9.88 9.24
N VAL A 227 3.88 9.98 10.01
CA VAL A 227 3.87 10.08 11.48
C VAL A 227 4.69 11.29 11.92
N ASP A 228 4.65 11.61 13.22
CA ASP A 228 5.43 12.71 13.78
C ASP A 228 6.94 12.41 13.77
N VAL A 229 7.78 13.46 13.65
CA VAL A 229 9.24 13.31 13.63
C VAL A 229 9.78 12.73 14.93
N ASP A 230 9.20 13.11 16.08
CA ASP A 230 9.60 12.60 17.39
C ASP A 230 9.24 11.11 17.52
N GLU A 231 8.12 10.69 16.92
CA GLU A 231 7.74 9.28 16.86
C GLU A 231 8.74 8.46 16.04
N VAL A 232 9.20 8.98 14.90
CA VAL A 232 10.23 8.31 14.09
C VAL A 232 11.54 8.19 14.86
N VAL A 233 12.05 9.30 15.42
CA VAL A 233 13.33 9.32 16.13
C VAL A 233 13.28 8.42 17.35
N ARG A 234 12.21 8.50 18.15
CA ARG A 234 12.01 7.62 19.31
C ARG A 234 11.97 6.15 18.89
N GLY A 235 11.14 5.80 17.92
CA GLY A 235 10.99 4.41 17.48
C GLY A 235 12.27 3.82 16.89
N LEU A 236 13.07 4.60 16.15
CA LEU A 236 14.35 4.13 15.63
C LEU A 236 15.40 4.00 16.74
N SER A 237 15.49 4.96 17.65
CA SER A 237 16.47 4.95 18.74
C SER A 237 16.22 3.86 19.78
N GLU A 238 14.95 3.53 20.06
CA GLU A 238 14.57 2.38 20.89
C GLU A 238 15.08 1.05 20.33
N GLU A 239 15.17 0.93 19.00
CA GLU A 239 15.72 -0.23 18.29
C GLU A 239 17.23 -0.12 18.02
N GLY A 240 17.90 0.89 18.60
CA GLY A 240 19.35 1.12 18.43
C GLY A 240 19.75 1.65 17.05
N ILE A 241 18.79 2.14 16.25
CA ILE A 241 19.03 2.76 14.95
C ILE A 241 19.19 4.27 15.16
N THR A 242 20.44 4.72 15.23
CA THR A 242 20.77 6.14 15.38
C THR A 242 21.73 6.59 14.27
N PRO A 243 21.72 7.88 13.89
CA PRO A 243 22.71 8.43 12.97
C PRO A 243 24.12 8.22 13.50
N ARG A 244 25.06 7.90 12.61
CA ARG A 244 26.46 7.72 12.99
C ARG A 244 27.00 8.99 13.63
N ALA A 245 27.90 8.85 14.61
CA ALA A 245 28.58 10.02 15.14
C ALA A 245 29.33 10.73 14.00
N CYS A 246 28.97 11.98 13.73
CA CYS A 246 29.74 12.82 12.83
C CYS A 246 30.97 13.29 13.62
N GLU A 247 32.12 12.66 13.39
CA GLU A 247 33.39 13.22 13.85
C GLU A 247 33.65 14.46 12.99
N VAL A 248 33.28 15.61 13.53
CA VAL A 248 33.71 16.89 12.97
C VAL A 248 35.18 17.03 13.35
N GLU A 249 36.08 16.76 12.41
CA GLU A 249 37.46 17.23 12.51
C GLU A 249 37.42 18.76 12.44
N TRP A 250 37.26 19.38 13.60
CA TRP A 250 37.54 20.79 13.76
C TRP A 250 39.02 20.99 13.45
N ALA A 251 39.32 21.86 12.49
CA ALA A 251 40.66 22.37 12.30
C ALA A 251 41.17 22.88 13.66
N ALA A 252 42.41 22.58 14.03
CA ALA A 252 42.97 23.16 15.24
C ALA A 252 42.95 24.69 15.09
N ALA A 253 42.90 25.42 16.21
CA ALA A 253 42.96 26.89 16.15
C ALA A 253 44.19 27.38 15.35
N ASP A 254 45.27 26.58 15.35
CA ASP A 254 46.52 26.81 14.61
C ASP A 254 46.41 26.58 13.09
N ASP A 255 45.37 25.88 12.63
CA ASP A 255 45.10 25.57 11.21
C ASP A 255 44.18 26.62 10.55
N LEU A 256 43.63 27.56 11.33
CA LEU A 256 42.85 28.68 10.79
C LEU A 256 43.80 29.70 10.14
N PRO A 257 43.47 30.22 8.94
CA PRO A 257 44.27 31.28 8.33
C PRO A 257 44.27 32.51 9.25
N ALA A 258 45.42 33.18 9.37
CA ALA A 258 45.51 34.45 10.06
C ALA A 258 44.57 35.46 9.39
N VAL A 259 43.50 35.82 10.09
CA VAL A 259 42.56 36.84 9.63
C VAL A 259 43.06 38.20 10.13
N GLU A 260 43.60 39.01 9.23
CA GLU A 260 43.75 40.45 9.47
C GLU A 260 42.38 41.09 9.32
N VAL A 261 41.76 41.45 10.44
CA VAL A 261 40.49 42.19 10.44
C VAL A 261 40.82 43.68 10.37
N ASP A 262 40.44 44.33 9.27
CA ASP A 262 40.54 45.78 9.12
C ASP A 262 39.33 46.44 9.80
N PHE A 263 39.60 47.20 10.85
CA PHE A 263 38.59 47.94 11.61
C PHE A 263 38.47 49.40 11.16
N SER A 264 39.14 49.81 10.06
CA SER A 264 39.13 51.21 9.61
C SER A 264 37.77 51.74 9.18
N ASP A 265 36.82 50.85 8.86
CA ASP A 265 35.45 51.17 8.46
C ASP A 265 34.44 51.18 9.62
N TRP A 266 34.88 50.94 10.87
CA TRP A 266 34.03 51.14 12.04
C TRP A 266 34.14 52.59 12.52
N GLU A 267 33.06 53.35 12.31
CA GLU A 267 32.90 54.68 12.89
C GLU A 267 32.87 54.53 14.43
N ASP A 268 33.89 55.10 15.06
CA ASP A 268 34.01 55.21 16.51
C ASP A 268 32.93 56.21 16.97
N ASP A 269 31.75 55.73 17.41
CA ASP A 269 30.71 56.54 18.05
C ASP A 269 31.17 56.98 19.46
N ALA A 270 32.34 57.62 19.53
CA ALA A 270 32.87 58.28 20.71
C ALA A 270 32.57 59.79 20.61
N GLU A 271 31.29 60.16 20.58
CA GLU A 271 30.87 61.51 21.00
C GLU A 271 30.82 61.54 22.53
N ASP A 272 32.00 61.67 23.15
CA ASP A 272 32.13 62.25 24.49
C ASP A 272 31.80 63.76 24.40
N GLU A 273 30.50 64.11 24.45
CA GLU A 273 30.09 65.49 24.74
C GLU A 273 30.25 65.78 26.25
N ASP A 274 31.45 66.26 26.58
CA ASP A 274 31.79 67.29 27.58
C ASP A 274 30.67 67.75 28.54
N LEU A 275 30.55 67.08 29.70
CA LEU A 275 29.88 67.63 30.88
C LEU A 275 30.80 68.67 31.56
N GLY A 276 30.84 69.87 31.01
CA GLY A 276 31.41 71.06 31.64
C GLY A 276 30.56 71.58 32.81
N GLU A 277 31.27 72.04 33.85
CA GLU A 277 30.84 72.52 35.18
C GLU A 277 29.68 73.52 35.25
#